data_AF-A0A502F4Q3-F1
#
_entry.id   AF-A0A502F4Q3-F1
#
_cell.length_a   1.000
_cell.length_b   1.000
_cell.length_c   1.000
_cell.angle_alpha   90.00
_cell.angle_beta   90.00
_cell.angle_gamma   90.00
#
_symmetry.space_group_name_H-M   'P 1'
#
loop_
_entity.id
_entity.type
_entity.pdbx_description
1 polymer ?
#
loop_
_entity_poly.entity_id
_entity_poly.type
_entity_poly.pdbx_seq_one_letter_code
_entity_poly.pdbx_strand_id
1 'polypeptide(L)' 'MPDARIKNEKQYQALLEIGYSKEKAARIANTPDAGEKGGHAKPYNEWSKAELYEQARIVGISGRSYMSKKNLIHSLRNN' A
#
# COMPACT_ATOMS: atom_id res chain seq x y z
N MET A 1 31.16 10.01 4.98
CA MET A 1 31.09 8.54 4.86
C MET A 1 29.65 8.20 4.47
N PRO A 2 29.38 7.49 3.36
CA PRO A 2 28.03 7.02 3.10
C PRO A 2 27.65 6.02 4.20
N ASP A 3 26.47 6.20 4.79
CA ASP A 3 25.97 5.34 5.86
C ASP A 3 25.59 4.00 5.21
N ALA A 4 26.39 2.95 5.47
CA ALA A 4 26.28 1.61 4.85
C ALA A 4 24.96 0.87 5.12
N ARG A 5 23.97 1.56 5.71
CA ARG A 5 22.65 1.05 6.11
C ARG A 5 21.55 1.44 5.14
N ILE A 6 21.82 2.30 4.15
CA ILE A 6 20.84 2.75 3.16
C ILE A 6 21.03 1.99 1.85
N LYS A 7 20.05 1.17 1.48
CA LYS A 7 20.11 0.33 0.27
C LYS A 7 19.96 1.12 -1.03
N ASN A 8 19.17 2.21 -1.03
CA ASN A 8 18.98 3.09 -2.17
C ASN A 8 19.28 4.55 -1.81
N GLU A 9 20.57 4.92 -1.87
CA GLU A 9 21.02 6.28 -1.51
C GLU A 9 20.41 7.37 -2.40
N LYS A 10 20.23 7.10 -3.70
CA LYS A 10 19.64 8.08 -4.63
C LYS A 10 18.20 8.41 -4.26
N GLN A 11 17.40 7.38 -3.94
CA GLN A 11 16.03 7.56 -3.49
C GLN A 11 15.98 8.23 -2.11
N TYR A 12 16.89 7.88 -1.20
CA TYR A 12 17.01 8.53 0.10
C TYR A 12 17.25 10.03 -0.03
N GLN A 13 18.22 10.46 -0.84
CA GLN A 13 18.50 11.89 -1.06
C GLN A 13 17.32 12.61 -1.70
N ALA A 14 16.70 12.03 -2.72
CA ALA A 14 15.52 12.63 -3.36
C ALA A 14 14.36 12.83 -2.38
N LEU A 15 14.16 11.90 -1.44
CA LEU A 15 13.14 12.02 -0.39
C LEU A 15 13.46 13.16 0.60
N LEU A 16 14.74 13.38 0.91
CA LEU A 16 15.16 14.53 1.74
C LEU A 16 14.92 15.86 1.04
N GLU A 17 15.24 15.96 -0.25
CA GLU A 17 15.06 17.18 -1.04
C GLU A 17 13.59 17.61 -1.13
N ILE A 18 12.66 16.65 -1.16
CA ILE A 18 11.22 16.93 -1.13
C ILE A 18 10.66 17.10 0.29
N GLY A 19 11.52 17.13 1.32
CA GLY A 19 11.17 17.48 2.69
C GLY A 19 10.79 16.31 3.62
N TYR A 20 11.10 15.06 3.26
CA TYR A 20 10.87 13.94 4.18
C TYR A 20 11.91 13.93 5.30
N SER A 21 11.52 13.45 6.48
CA SER A 21 12.48 13.23 7.58
C SER A 21 13.49 12.12 7.22
N LYS A 22 14.71 12.22 7.78
CA LYS A 22 15.79 11.23 7.57
C LYS A 22 15.33 9.80 7.85
N GLU A 23 14.60 9.59 8.94
CA GLU A 23 14.10 8.27 9.31
C GLU A 23 13.07 7.72 8.31
N LYS A 24 12.12 8.56 7.86
CA LYS A 24 11.11 8.16 6.87
C LYS A 24 11.74 7.88 5.51
N ALA A 25 12.69 8.71 5.09
CA ALA A 25 13.45 8.52 3.86
C ALA A 25 14.26 7.22 3.90
N ALA A 26 14.97 6.95 5.02
CA ALA A 26 15.76 5.75 5.20
C ALA A 26 14.91 4.48 5.12
N ARG A 27 13.72 4.48 5.75
CA ARG A 27 12.78 3.36 5.71
C ARG A 27 12.31 3.05 4.28
N ILE A 28 11.97 4.08 3.51
CA ILE A 28 11.53 3.92 2.11
C ILE A 28 12.69 3.43 1.24
N ALA A 29 13.86 4.05 1.36
CA ALA A 29 15.06 3.67 0.61
C ALA A 29 15.60 2.26 0.95
N ASN A 30 15.28 1.73 2.12
CA ASN A 30 15.65 0.37 2.56
C ASN A 30 14.63 -0.71 2.23
N THR A 31 13.44 -0.31 1.77
CA THR A 31 12.37 -1.22 1.37
C THR A 31 12.31 -1.27 -0.15
N PRO A 32 13.08 -2.16 -0.82
CA PRO A 32 12.89 -2.40 -2.24
C PRO A 32 11.45 -2.87 -2.48
N ASP A 33 10.89 -2.49 -3.62
CA ASP A 33 9.59 -2.99 -4.10
C ASP A 33 8.37 -2.61 -3.26
N ALA A 34 8.44 -1.59 -2.40
CA ALA A 34 7.24 -1.09 -1.72
C ALA A 34 6.14 -0.65 -2.72
N GLY A 35 6.56 -0.15 -3.90
CA GLY A 35 5.69 0.17 -5.02
C GLY A 35 5.34 -1.05 -5.90
N GLU A 36 6.28 -1.97 -6.16
CA GLU A 36 6.03 -3.16 -6.99
C GLU A 36 5.16 -4.19 -6.26
N LYS A 37 5.45 -4.55 -5.00
CA LYS A 37 4.67 -5.54 -4.24
C LYS A 37 3.22 -5.08 -3.97
N GLY A 38 2.96 -3.78 -3.93
CA GLY A 38 1.62 -3.21 -3.72
C GLY A 38 0.92 -2.72 -5.00
N GLY A 39 1.68 -2.40 -6.06
CA GLY A 39 1.17 -1.71 -7.25
C GLY A 39 0.60 -2.62 -8.34
N HIS A 40 0.85 -3.92 -8.28
CA HIS A 40 0.32 -4.88 -9.27
C HIS A 40 -1.12 -5.36 -8.97
N ALA A 41 -1.68 -5.01 -7.82
CA ALA A 41 -3.08 -5.29 -7.55
C ALA A 41 -3.94 -4.31 -8.37
N LYS A 42 -4.82 -4.85 -9.24
CA LYS A 42 -5.84 -4.04 -9.91
C LYS A 42 -6.58 -3.22 -8.84
N PRO A 43 -6.93 -1.96 -9.10
CA PRO A 43 -7.70 -1.18 -8.15
C PRO A 43 -9.04 -1.87 -7.86
N TYR A 44 -9.52 -1.81 -6.62
CA TYR A 44 -10.79 -2.45 -6.21
C TYR A 44 -12.02 -2.08 -7.07
N ASN A 45 -11.97 -0.95 -7.78
CA ASN A 45 -13.01 -0.56 -8.73
C ASN A 45 -13.15 -1.53 -9.91
N GLU A 46 -12.04 -2.12 -10.34
CA GLU A 46 -11.96 -3.08 -11.45
C GLU A 46 -12.32 -4.51 -11.02
N TRP A 47 -12.32 -4.79 -9.72
CA TRP A 47 -12.67 -6.11 -9.20
C TRP A 47 -14.18 -6.35 -9.32
N SER A 48 -14.58 -7.59 -9.54
CA SER A 48 -15.97 -8.02 -9.43
C SER A 48 -16.46 -7.94 -7.98
N LYS A 49 -17.79 -7.89 -7.79
CA LYS A 49 -18.37 -7.91 -6.43
C LYS A 49 -17.95 -9.18 -5.66
N ALA A 50 -17.82 -10.31 -6.35
CA ALA A 50 -17.42 -11.59 -5.76
C ALA A 50 -15.99 -11.54 -5.23
N GLU A 51 -15.03 -11.03 -6.03
CA GLU A 51 -13.63 -10.88 -5.60
C GLU A 51 -13.51 -9.92 -4.42
N LEU A 52 -14.27 -8.81 -4.43
CA LEU A 52 -14.31 -7.87 -3.31
C LEU A 52 -14.92 -8.49 -2.04
N TYR A 53 -15.93 -9.34 -2.20
CA TYR A 53 -16.55 -10.05 -1.09
C TYR A 53 -15.57 -11.06 -0.47
N GLU A 54 -14.87 -11.82 -1.30
CA GLU A 54 -13.85 -12.77 -0.84
C GLU A 54 -12.69 -12.05 -0.13
N GLN A 55 -12.23 -10.94 -0.69
CA GLN A 55 -11.22 -10.11 -0.03
C GLN A 55 -11.71 -9.57 1.31
N ALA A 56 -12.95 -9.07 1.35
CA ALA A 56 -13.58 -8.59 2.58
C ALA A 56 -13.72 -9.71 3.63
N ARG A 57 -13.88 -10.97 3.21
CA ARG A 57 -13.87 -12.14 4.10
C ARG A 57 -12.48 -12.39 4.68
N ILE A 58 -11.44 -12.37 3.84
CA ILE A 58 -10.04 -12.58 4.25
C ILE A 58 -9.61 -11.50 5.25
N VAL A 59 -9.98 -10.25 4.99
CA VAL A 59 -9.67 -9.09 5.84
C VAL A 59 -10.54 -9.04 7.10
N GLY A 60 -11.66 -9.77 7.15
CA GLY A 60 -12.53 -9.83 8.33
C GLY A 60 -13.56 -8.70 8.44
N ILE A 61 -13.96 -8.10 7.32
CA ILE A 61 -14.98 -7.05 7.29
C ILE A 61 -16.35 -7.65 7.68
N SER A 62 -16.94 -7.09 8.73
CA SER A 62 -18.27 -7.46 9.24
C SER A 62 -19.37 -6.82 8.37
N GLY A 63 -20.53 -7.49 8.27
CA GLY A 63 -21.65 -7.02 7.44
C GLY A 63 -21.42 -7.11 5.93
N ARG A 64 -20.26 -7.63 5.47
CA ARG A 64 -19.90 -7.79 4.05
C ARG A 64 -20.96 -8.49 3.19
N SER A 65 -21.73 -9.41 3.76
CA SER A 65 -22.81 -10.15 3.08
C SER A 65 -23.95 -9.25 2.62
N TYR A 66 -24.21 -8.14 3.32
CA TYR A 66 -25.25 -7.18 2.99
C TYR A 66 -24.72 -6.00 2.15
N MET A 67 -23.41 -5.93 1.91
CA MET A 67 -22.78 -4.80 1.23
C MET A 67 -22.94 -4.86 -0.30
N SER A 68 -23.15 -3.69 -0.89
CA SER A 68 -23.03 -3.48 -2.33
C SER A 68 -21.57 -3.47 -2.76
N LYS A 69 -21.29 -3.60 -4.07
CA LYS A 69 -19.92 -3.50 -4.61
C LYS A 69 -19.20 -2.23 -4.12
N LYS A 70 -19.89 -1.08 -4.14
CA LYS A 70 -19.34 0.22 -3.69
C LYS A 70 -19.00 0.20 -2.20
N ASN A 71 -19.86 -0.38 -1.36
CA ASN A 71 -19.63 -0.46 0.08
C ASN A 71 -18.49 -1.42 0.44
N LEU A 72 -18.33 -2.53 -0.30
CA LEU A 72 -17.20 -3.44 -0.15
C LEU A 72 -15.88 -2.74 -0.49
N ILE A 73 -15.83 -1.99 -1.60
CA ILE A 73 -14.66 -1.20 -1.99
C ILE A 73 -14.32 -0.17 -0.91
N HIS A 74 -15.32 0.56 -0.42
CA HIS A 74 -15.11 1.58 0.61
C HIS A 74 -14.59 0.96 1.91
N SER A 75 -15.16 -0.17 2.33
CA SER A 75 -14.74 -0.87 3.54
C SER A 75 -13.31 -1.41 3.40
N LEU A 76 -12.96 -2.00 2.25
CA LEU A 76 -11.61 -2.50 1.96
C LEU A 76 -10.55 -1.40 1.89
N ARG A 77 -10.93 -0.16 1.54
CA ARG A 77 -10.01 0.97 1.50
C ARG A 77 -9.78 1.64 2.85
N ASN A 78 -10.73 1.49 3.79
CA ASN A 78 -10.70 2.15 5.10
C ASN A 78 -10.58 1.15 6.26
N ASN A 79 -10.28 -0.12 5.98
CA ASN A 79 -9.94 -1.14 6.96
C ASN A 79 -8.45 -1.07 7.27
#